data_AF-A0A8H3QRF1-F1
#
_entry.id   AF-A0A8H3QRF1-F1
#
_cell.length_a   1.000
_cell.length_b   1.000
_cell.length_c   1.000
_cell.angle_alpha   90.00
_cell.angle_beta   90.00
_cell.angle_gamma   90.00
#
_symmetry.space_group_name_H-M   'P 1'
#
loop_
_entity.id
_entity.type
_entity.pdbx_description
1 polymer ?
#
loop_
_entity_poly.entity_id
_entity_poly.type
_entity_poly.pdbx_seq_one_letter_code
_entity_poly.pdbx_strand_id
1 'polypeptide(L)'
;MTKEQERFNTQYSNEKEINIGSKGIFGFFKSEFAKSEGSLKIKGFKNLEIISLKELKLTSLKISNCSQLNKVHLFELTKLTSLSLTKCPKLTTDNCSLIKLTSLNSLKINNCSEFKKIFDLSALPKLKTLSIVGCSALTTFDYSPTGLIDLEISDCSQLNQITGFSKLSNLKTLSVRNCPKLIELDCSSIKTLTELEVSDLIELNCSNTSIDELSLNLCPNIKNLNCSNNHKLTNLDASNCSKLEFLDCTNSKLTFLDLSYCPESIDVKHSPSLIIARKKKDIKNILVVGRTGGGKSTLANVLTNSNEFKESAYAISETKYFRKKEFEWNEDNKEDNFRVVDTIGVGDTKLSTENTLFKIADGILSMPEGISHVLFVINGRFTKEEIDTFNLIKESLFKSDILRYVTIVRSNFSNFRTNKECDKDIELMRNESDIIAQIVNSCNGVVHVDNPSVDLFKDDDEDDDEYEQRIDINRNARKKQLG
;
A
#
# COMPACT_ATOMS: atom_id res chain seq x y z
N MET A 1 -19.89 -6.36 19.04
CA MET A 1 -20.89 -6.25 17.95
C MET A 1 -22.13 -5.61 18.58
N THR A 2 -22.89 -4.73 17.92
CA THR A 2 -24.10 -4.17 18.57
C THR A 2 -25.12 -5.30 18.76
N LYS A 3 -25.94 -5.24 19.82
CA LYS A 3 -27.01 -6.24 20.06
C LYS A 3 -27.95 -6.36 18.86
N GLU A 4 -28.18 -5.24 18.17
CA GLU A 4 -28.93 -5.18 16.92
C GLU A 4 -28.25 -6.00 15.82
N GLN A 5 -26.95 -5.83 15.58
CA GLN A 5 -26.21 -6.59 14.57
C GLN A 5 -26.24 -8.11 14.85
N GLU A 6 -26.11 -8.52 16.11
CA GLU A 6 -26.22 -9.94 16.50
C GLU A 6 -27.60 -10.50 16.16
N ARG A 7 -28.65 -9.78 16.56
CA ARG A 7 -30.02 -10.19 16.29
C ARG A 7 -30.34 -10.29 14.79
N PHE A 8 -29.87 -9.32 14.00
CA PHE A 8 -29.99 -9.36 12.55
C PHE A 8 -29.36 -10.65 11.98
N ASN A 9 -28.14 -10.97 12.43
CA ASN A 9 -27.42 -12.15 11.96
C ASN A 9 -28.14 -13.44 12.33
N THR A 10 -28.58 -13.58 13.59
CA THR A 10 -29.32 -14.76 14.05
C THR A 10 -30.60 -14.98 13.25
N GLN A 11 -31.31 -13.89 12.94
CA GLN A 11 -32.59 -13.96 12.24
C GLN A 11 -32.44 -14.27 10.75
N TYR A 12 -31.48 -13.66 10.06
CA TYR A 12 -31.45 -13.64 8.60
C TYR A 12 -30.28 -14.42 7.95
N SER A 13 -29.33 -14.94 8.72
CA SER A 13 -28.10 -15.56 8.17
C SER A 13 -28.33 -16.76 7.25
N ASN A 14 -29.47 -17.46 7.41
CA ASN A 14 -29.83 -18.63 6.62
C ASN A 14 -30.86 -18.33 5.52
N GLU A 15 -31.42 -17.11 5.50
CA GLU A 15 -32.46 -16.72 4.56
C GLU A 15 -31.91 -16.56 3.14
N LYS A 16 -32.74 -16.93 2.16
CA LYS A 16 -32.45 -16.69 0.75
C LYS A 16 -32.78 -15.27 0.33
N GLU A 17 -33.80 -14.68 0.93
CA GLU A 17 -34.25 -13.34 0.62
C GLU A 17 -34.43 -12.54 1.90
N ILE A 18 -33.86 -11.35 1.94
CA ILE A 18 -34.04 -10.41 3.04
C ILE A 18 -34.76 -9.18 2.47
N ASN A 19 -35.97 -8.92 2.97
CA ASN A 19 -36.72 -7.72 2.61
C ASN A 19 -37.13 -6.96 3.87
N ILE A 20 -36.44 -5.85 4.14
CA ILE A 20 -36.61 -5.03 5.34
C ILE A 20 -36.98 -3.62 4.90
N GLY A 21 -38.06 -3.07 5.44
CA GLY A 21 -38.51 -1.70 5.17
C GLY A 21 -39.15 -1.07 6.40
N SER A 22 -39.27 0.26 6.45
CA SER A 22 -39.98 0.93 7.55
C SER A 22 -41.50 0.64 7.53
N LYS A 23 -42.03 0.22 6.38
CA LYS A 23 -43.43 -0.18 6.19
C LYS A 23 -43.57 -1.57 5.53
N GLY A 24 -43.66 -2.64 6.33
CA GLY A 24 -44.02 -4.00 5.88
C GLY A 24 -45.15 -4.64 6.72
N ILE A 25 -45.98 -5.49 6.09
CA ILE A 25 -47.38 -5.78 6.42
C ILE A 25 -47.64 -7.03 7.29
N PHE A 26 -46.62 -7.82 7.65
CA PHE A 26 -46.79 -8.92 8.61
C PHE A 26 -46.05 -8.62 9.90
N GLY A 27 -46.83 -8.52 10.99
CA GLY A 27 -46.35 -8.19 12.32
C GLY A 27 -45.29 -9.17 12.78
N PHE A 28 -44.13 -8.66 13.19
CA PHE A 28 -43.65 -8.85 14.57
C PHE A 28 -42.41 -8.02 14.91
N PHE A 29 -41.70 -7.35 13.97
CA PHE A 29 -40.57 -6.48 14.35
C PHE A 29 -40.42 -5.24 13.46
N LYS A 30 -41.15 -4.17 13.80
CA LYS A 30 -41.29 -2.94 13.00
C LYS A 30 -40.58 -1.70 13.56
N SER A 31 -39.98 -1.72 14.76
CA SER A 31 -39.62 -0.46 15.45
C SER A 31 -38.15 -0.21 15.80
N GLU A 32 -37.29 -1.23 15.95
CA GLU A 32 -35.92 -1.00 16.44
C GLU A 32 -34.93 -0.65 15.30
N PHE A 33 -34.87 -1.44 14.22
CA PHE A 33 -33.96 -1.15 13.09
C PHE A 33 -34.38 0.05 12.22
N ALA A 34 -35.67 0.39 12.19
CA ALA A 34 -36.16 1.58 11.48
C ALA A 34 -35.70 2.89 12.17
N LYS A 35 -35.35 2.81 13.46
CA LYS A 35 -34.80 3.93 14.25
C LYS A 35 -33.29 3.87 14.41
N SER A 36 -32.65 2.73 14.17
CA SER A 36 -31.21 2.59 14.30
C SER A 36 -30.49 3.42 13.23
N GLU A 37 -29.91 4.53 13.65
CA GLU A 37 -28.86 5.22 12.91
C GLU A 37 -27.56 4.43 13.11
N GLY A 38 -26.80 4.18 12.05
CA GLY A 38 -25.51 3.50 12.18
C GLY A 38 -25.14 2.58 11.03
N SER A 39 -24.39 1.52 11.37
CA SER A 39 -23.76 0.61 10.43
C SER A 39 -24.37 -0.79 10.46
N LEU A 40 -24.64 -1.38 9.29
CA LEU A 40 -25.03 -2.78 9.15
C LEU A 40 -23.95 -3.58 8.41
N LYS A 41 -23.59 -4.75 8.94
CA LYS A 41 -22.63 -5.69 8.35
C LYS A 41 -23.32 -7.03 8.08
N ILE A 42 -23.33 -7.45 6.83
CA ILE A 42 -23.86 -8.74 6.38
C ILE A 42 -22.65 -9.55 5.92
N LYS A 43 -22.27 -10.56 6.69
CA LYS A 43 -21.03 -11.32 6.44
C LYS A 43 -21.31 -12.82 6.44
N GLY A 44 -20.99 -13.47 5.32
CA GLY A 44 -21.00 -14.93 5.24
C GLY A 44 -22.39 -15.57 5.15
N PHE A 45 -23.40 -14.82 4.68
CA PHE A 45 -24.75 -15.36 4.50
C PHE A 45 -24.74 -16.21 3.22
N LYS A 46 -24.49 -17.51 3.38
CA LYS A 46 -24.17 -18.41 2.26
C LYS A 46 -25.36 -18.63 1.32
N ASN A 47 -26.59 -18.55 1.83
CA ASN A 47 -27.81 -18.79 1.05
C ASN A 47 -28.43 -17.52 0.47
N LEU A 48 -27.98 -16.33 0.89
CA LEU A 48 -28.61 -15.08 0.52
C LEU A 48 -28.46 -14.83 -0.99
N GLU A 49 -29.59 -14.79 -1.69
CA GLU A 49 -29.70 -14.55 -3.13
C GLU A 49 -30.14 -13.09 -3.40
N ILE A 50 -31.06 -12.56 -2.59
CA ILE A 50 -31.64 -11.21 -2.78
C ILE A 50 -31.66 -10.44 -1.45
N ILE A 51 -31.26 -9.18 -1.49
CA ILE A 51 -31.47 -8.25 -0.38
C ILE A 51 -32.15 -6.96 -0.82
N SER A 52 -33.17 -6.56 -0.06
CA SER A 52 -33.92 -5.33 -0.22
C SER A 52 -34.02 -4.62 1.12
N LEU A 53 -33.37 -3.47 1.23
CA LEU A 53 -33.40 -2.61 2.42
C LEU A 53 -34.03 -1.26 2.04
N LYS A 54 -35.11 -0.90 2.74
CA LYS A 54 -35.95 0.26 2.42
C LYS A 54 -36.14 1.16 3.63
N GLU A 55 -36.14 2.47 3.42
CA GLU A 55 -36.49 3.48 4.44
C GLU A 55 -35.69 3.37 5.76
N LEU A 56 -34.50 2.76 5.76
CA LEU A 56 -33.62 2.69 6.95
C LEU A 56 -32.69 3.89 7.01
N LYS A 57 -32.34 4.33 8.22
CA LYS A 57 -31.41 5.46 8.46
C LYS A 57 -29.94 5.02 8.53
N LEU A 58 -29.56 3.98 7.79
CA LEU A 58 -28.20 3.47 7.76
C LEU A 58 -27.25 4.51 7.16
N THR A 59 -26.11 4.72 7.82
CA THR A 59 -25.01 5.55 7.31
C THR A 59 -23.91 4.69 6.69
N SER A 60 -23.75 3.43 7.13
CA SER A 60 -22.80 2.49 6.57
C SER A 60 -23.41 1.10 6.34
N LEU A 61 -23.12 0.49 5.19
CA LEU A 61 -23.52 -0.86 4.86
C LEU A 61 -22.33 -1.64 4.29
N LYS A 62 -22.02 -2.78 4.88
CA LYS A 62 -21.01 -3.72 4.38
C LYS A 62 -21.62 -5.08 4.12
N ILE A 63 -21.59 -5.54 2.88
CA ILE A 63 -22.00 -6.89 2.48
C ILE A 63 -20.75 -7.65 2.04
N SER A 64 -20.47 -8.78 2.67
CA SER A 64 -19.24 -9.53 2.45
C SER A 64 -19.46 -11.04 2.45
N ASN A 65 -18.73 -11.76 1.59
CA ASN A 65 -18.75 -13.23 1.53
C ASN A 65 -20.17 -13.82 1.33
N CYS A 66 -21.03 -13.15 0.56
CA CYS A 66 -22.38 -13.63 0.23
C CYS A 66 -22.34 -14.26 -1.16
N SER A 67 -21.92 -15.53 -1.23
CA SER A 67 -21.55 -16.20 -2.50
C SER A 67 -22.71 -16.38 -3.50
N GLN A 68 -23.95 -16.38 -3.02
CA GLN A 68 -25.15 -16.55 -3.85
C GLN A 68 -25.84 -15.24 -4.19
N LEU A 69 -25.40 -14.12 -3.59
CA LEU A 69 -26.06 -12.83 -3.71
C LEU A 69 -25.97 -12.35 -5.15
N ASN A 70 -27.12 -12.27 -5.80
CA ASN A 70 -27.26 -11.88 -7.20
C ASN A 70 -28.05 -10.59 -7.37
N LYS A 71 -28.71 -10.08 -6.31
CA LYS A 71 -29.54 -8.87 -6.38
C LYS A 71 -29.57 -8.05 -5.10
N VAL A 72 -29.41 -6.73 -5.24
CA VAL A 72 -29.29 -5.77 -4.15
C VAL A 72 -30.15 -4.54 -4.45
N HIS A 73 -31.17 -4.31 -3.62
CA HIS A 73 -32.06 -3.14 -3.69
C HIS A 73 -31.82 -2.22 -2.48
N LEU A 74 -31.13 -1.10 -2.71
CA LEU A 74 -30.75 -0.14 -1.65
C LEU A 74 -31.22 1.29 -1.94
N PHE A 75 -31.96 1.52 -3.02
CA PHE A 75 -32.22 2.84 -3.58
C PHE A 75 -33.01 3.80 -2.66
N GLU A 76 -33.56 3.33 -1.55
CA GLU A 76 -34.26 4.15 -0.54
C GLU A 76 -33.38 4.49 0.67
N LEU A 77 -32.13 4.01 0.73
CA LEU A 77 -31.17 4.29 1.79
C LEU A 77 -30.48 5.66 1.61
N THR A 78 -31.27 6.73 1.57
CA THR A 78 -30.82 8.09 1.22
C THR A 78 -29.80 8.71 2.20
N LYS A 79 -29.65 8.14 3.40
CA LYS A 79 -28.66 8.55 4.41
C LYS A 79 -27.33 7.79 4.32
N LEU A 80 -27.23 6.81 3.43
CA LEU A 80 -26.04 5.98 3.31
C LEU A 80 -24.86 6.81 2.79
N THR A 81 -23.79 6.87 3.59
CA THR A 81 -22.55 7.59 3.26
C THR A 81 -21.42 6.64 2.87
N SER A 82 -21.50 5.37 3.26
CA SER A 82 -20.51 4.34 2.94
C SER A 82 -21.16 3.02 2.55
N LEU A 83 -20.77 2.47 1.40
CA LEU A 83 -21.20 1.16 0.91
C LEU A 83 -19.98 0.32 0.53
N SER A 84 -19.91 -0.90 1.04
CA SER A 84 -18.89 -1.88 0.69
C SER A 84 -19.53 -3.21 0.29
N LEU A 85 -19.27 -3.64 -0.94
CA LEU A 85 -19.63 -4.94 -1.49
C LEU A 85 -18.34 -5.75 -1.66
N THR A 86 -18.23 -6.91 -1.02
CA THR A 86 -17.00 -7.71 -1.04
C THR A 86 -17.30 -9.18 -1.26
N LYS A 87 -16.63 -9.85 -2.20
CA LYS A 87 -16.79 -11.29 -2.45
C LYS A 87 -18.28 -11.66 -2.64
N CYS A 88 -18.95 -10.92 -3.52
CA CYS A 88 -20.33 -11.15 -3.97
C CYS A 88 -20.29 -11.46 -5.48
N PRO A 89 -19.81 -12.66 -5.87
CA PRO A 89 -19.37 -12.94 -7.23
C PRO A 89 -20.51 -12.99 -8.24
N LYS A 90 -21.74 -13.35 -7.83
CA LYS A 90 -22.91 -13.44 -8.71
C LYS A 90 -23.64 -12.11 -8.94
N LEU A 91 -23.25 -11.05 -8.24
CA LEU A 91 -23.89 -9.76 -8.36
C LEU A 91 -23.46 -9.12 -9.69
N THR A 92 -24.42 -8.57 -10.42
CA THR A 92 -24.18 -7.82 -11.67
C THR A 92 -24.50 -6.34 -11.47
N THR A 93 -24.07 -5.49 -12.41
CA THR A 93 -24.42 -4.06 -12.40
C THR A 93 -25.94 -3.84 -12.48
N ASP A 94 -26.62 -4.61 -13.31
CA ASP A 94 -28.06 -4.41 -13.55
C ASP A 94 -28.89 -4.75 -12.31
N ASN A 95 -28.39 -5.68 -11.49
CA ASN A 95 -29.04 -6.12 -10.26
C ASN A 95 -28.61 -5.33 -9.01
N CYS A 96 -27.86 -4.23 -9.18
CA CYS A 96 -27.34 -3.42 -8.08
C CYS A 96 -27.41 -1.91 -8.38
N SER A 97 -28.61 -1.35 -8.58
CA SER A 97 -28.72 0.09 -8.88
C SER A 97 -28.40 0.97 -7.66
N LEU A 98 -27.37 1.82 -7.78
CA LEU A 98 -26.90 2.74 -6.72
C LEU A 98 -27.25 4.21 -6.98
N ILE A 99 -27.83 4.55 -8.13
CA ILE A 99 -27.99 5.94 -8.62
C ILE A 99 -28.79 6.87 -7.69
N LYS A 100 -29.58 6.33 -6.75
CA LYS A 100 -30.35 7.14 -5.77
C LYS A 100 -29.61 7.41 -4.47
N LEU A 101 -28.41 6.85 -4.27
CA LEU A 101 -27.62 7.00 -3.05
C LEU A 101 -26.84 8.33 -3.04
N THR A 102 -27.53 9.46 -3.16
CA THR A 102 -26.92 10.79 -3.36
C THR A 102 -26.08 11.30 -2.18
N SER A 103 -26.17 10.67 -1.01
CA SER A 103 -25.34 10.97 0.16
C SER A 103 -24.03 10.17 0.22
N LEU A 104 -23.81 9.24 -0.71
CA LEU A 104 -22.69 8.32 -0.68
C LEU A 104 -21.36 9.08 -0.87
N ASN A 105 -20.46 8.95 0.11
CA ASN A 105 -19.12 9.53 0.06
C ASN A 105 -18.06 8.48 -0.31
N SER A 106 -18.31 7.21 0.01
CA SER A 106 -17.36 6.11 -0.23
C SER A 106 -18.07 4.87 -0.77
N LEU A 107 -17.54 4.33 -1.88
CA LEU A 107 -17.99 3.10 -2.51
C LEU A 107 -16.82 2.14 -2.70
N LYS A 108 -16.95 0.92 -2.18
CA LYS A 108 -15.97 -0.17 -2.38
C LYS A 108 -16.65 -1.38 -3.02
N ILE A 109 -16.11 -1.86 -4.14
CA ILE A 109 -16.60 -3.02 -4.88
C ILE A 109 -15.41 -3.96 -5.06
N ASN A 110 -15.37 -5.02 -4.26
CA ASN A 110 -14.20 -5.89 -4.19
C ASN A 110 -14.61 -7.34 -4.50
N ASN A 111 -13.92 -8.00 -5.43
CA ASN A 111 -14.17 -9.39 -5.81
C ASN A 111 -15.64 -9.64 -6.22
N CYS A 112 -16.21 -8.74 -7.01
CA CYS A 112 -17.52 -8.87 -7.66
C CYS A 112 -17.29 -9.21 -9.14
N SER A 113 -17.00 -10.48 -9.40
CA SER A 113 -16.44 -10.95 -10.67
C SER A 113 -17.33 -10.75 -11.89
N GLU A 114 -18.65 -10.62 -11.75
CA GLU A 114 -19.59 -10.47 -12.88
C GLU A 114 -19.84 -9.00 -13.29
N PHE A 115 -19.14 -8.04 -12.67
CA PHE A 115 -19.26 -6.62 -13.02
C PHE A 115 -18.52 -6.34 -14.33
N LYS A 116 -19.25 -6.39 -15.46
CA LYS A 116 -18.69 -6.11 -16.80
C LYS A 116 -18.41 -4.61 -17.04
N LYS A 117 -19.18 -3.76 -16.36
CA LYS A 117 -19.09 -2.30 -16.37
C LYS A 117 -19.29 -1.79 -14.96
N ILE A 118 -19.19 -0.48 -14.75
CA ILE A 118 -19.61 0.18 -13.51
C ILE A 118 -20.92 0.95 -13.74
N PHE A 119 -21.61 1.33 -12.67
CA PHE A 119 -22.86 2.12 -12.72
C PHE A 119 -22.60 3.58 -13.05
N ASP A 120 -23.66 4.31 -13.43
CA ASP A 120 -23.56 5.76 -13.60
C ASP A 120 -23.28 6.54 -12.33
N LEU A 121 -21.99 6.78 -12.08
CA LEU A 121 -21.51 7.49 -10.91
C LEU A 121 -21.72 9.01 -11.02
N SER A 122 -22.10 9.55 -12.18
CA SER A 122 -22.44 10.98 -12.31
C SER A 122 -23.62 11.37 -11.42
N ALA A 123 -24.48 10.39 -11.09
CA ALA A 123 -25.61 10.54 -10.17
C ALA A 123 -25.20 10.56 -8.68
N LEU A 124 -23.91 10.40 -8.35
CA LEU A 124 -23.38 10.37 -6.98
C LEU A 124 -22.52 11.62 -6.70
N PRO A 125 -23.13 12.80 -6.52
CA PRO A 125 -22.42 14.09 -6.48
C PRO A 125 -21.49 14.27 -5.27
N LYS A 126 -21.67 13.46 -4.22
CA LYS A 126 -20.85 13.51 -3.00
C LYS A 126 -19.77 12.44 -2.94
N LEU A 127 -19.67 11.58 -3.96
CA LEU A 127 -18.71 10.48 -3.94
C LEU A 127 -17.29 11.03 -3.98
N LYS A 128 -16.51 10.76 -2.93
CA LYS A 128 -15.12 11.20 -2.77
C LYS A 128 -14.13 10.07 -2.97
N THR A 129 -14.50 8.85 -2.58
CA THR A 129 -13.63 7.68 -2.70
C THR A 129 -14.31 6.52 -3.41
N LEU A 130 -13.62 5.95 -4.40
CA LEU A 130 -14.04 4.78 -5.13
C LEU A 130 -12.91 3.75 -5.18
N SER A 131 -13.20 2.52 -4.77
CA SER A 131 -12.27 1.40 -4.85
C SER A 131 -12.96 0.23 -5.55
N ILE A 132 -12.35 -0.24 -6.65
CA ILE A 132 -12.80 -1.36 -7.45
C ILE A 132 -11.65 -2.34 -7.54
N VAL A 133 -11.77 -3.47 -6.84
CA VAL A 133 -10.68 -4.45 -6.72
C VAL A 133 -11.17 -5.82 -7.13
N GLY A 134 -10.42 -6.56 -7.95
CA GLY A 134 -10.75 -7.95 -8.28
C GLY A 134 -12.07 -8.12 -9.06
N CYS A 135 -12.50 -7.09 -9.81
CA CYS A 135 -13.67 -7.18 -10.68
C CYS A 135 -13.23 -7.75 -12.04
N SER A 136 -13.04 -9.06 -12.09
CA SER A 136 -12.37 -9.73 -13.22
C SER A 136 -13.11 -9.64 -14.56
N ALA A 137 -14.43 -9.47 -14.61
CA ALA A 137 -15.14 -9.26 -15.89
C ALA A 137 -15.16 -7.80 -16.37
N LEU A 138 -14.66 -6.85 -15.58
CA LEU A 138 -14.69 -5.42 -15.93
C LEU A 138 -13.80 -5.17 -17.14
N THR A 139 -14.38 -4.76 -18.27
CA THR A 139 -13.61 -4.49 -19.49
C THR A 139 -13.26 -3.02 -19.66
N THR A 140 -14.14 -2.13 -19.19
CA THR A 140 -14.01 -0.68 -19.37
C THR A 140 -14.42 0.05 -18.09
N PHE A 141 -13.70 1.12 -17.74
CA PHE A 141 -14.12 2.07 -16.71
C PHE A 141 -14.36 3.44 -17.35
N ASP A 142 -15.61 3.92 -17.31
CA ASP A 142 -16.02 5.16 -17.96
C ASP A 142 -16.91 5.97 -17.01
N TYR A 143 -16.35 6.58 -15.95
CA TYR A 143 -17.17 7.37 -15.03
C TYR A 143 -16.50 8.58 -14.41
N SER A 144 -17.35 9.59 -14.18
CA SER A 144 -16.92 10.86 -13.64
C SER A 144 -17.95 11.49 -12.71
N PRO A 145 -18.02 11.05 -11.44
CA PRO A 145 -18.43 11.98 -10.39
C PRO A 145 -17.40 13.11 -10.37
N THR A 146 -17.87 14.36 -10.48
CA THR A 146 -16.98 15.53 -10.50
C THR A 146 -16.23 15.73 -9.18
N GLY A 147 -16.76 15.20 -8.08
CA GLY A 147 -16.23 15.33 -6.72
C GLY A 147 -15.24 14.25 -6.27
N LEU A 148 -14.85 13.30 -7.13
CA LEU A 148 -13.97 12.20 -6.73
C LEU A 148 -12.57 12.73 -6.38
N ILE A 149 -12.04 12.27 -5.25
CA ILE A 149 -10.71 12.64 -4.71
C ILE A 149 -9.74 11.47 -4.84
N ASP A 150 -10.20 10.25 -4.52
CA ASP A 150 -9.38 9.04 -4.53
C ASP A 150 -10.04 7.95 -5.39
N LEU A 151 -9.29 7.41 -6.35
CA LEU A 151 -9.72 6.33 -7.23
C LEU A 151 -8.69 5.18 -7.18
N GLU A 152 -9.16 4.00 -6.81
CA GLU A 152 -8.41 2.76 -6.87
C GLU A 152 -9.11 1.76 -7.80
N ILE A 153 -8.37 1.24 -8.78
CA ILE A 153 -8.78 0.15 -9.65
C ILE A 153 -7.65 -0.88 -9.66
N SER A 154 -7.89 -2.05 -9.06
CA SER A 154 -6.87 -3.11 -8.97
C SER A 154 -7.42 -4.47 -9.38
N ASP A 155 -6.55 -5.35 -9.88
CA ASP A 155 -6.85 -6.77 -10.15
C ASP A 155 -8.03 -6.98 -11.11
N CYS A 156 -8.22 -6.05 -12.04
CA CYS A 156 -9.25 -6.11 -13.07
C CYS A 156 -8.65 -6.71 -14.35
N SER A 157 -8.51 -8.04 -14.39
CA SER A 157 -7.75 -8.76 -15.43
C SER A 157 -8.26 -8.62 -16.87
N GLN A 158 -9.49 -8.14 -17.06
CA GLN A 158 -10.07 -7.88 -18.38
C GLN A 158 -10.12 -6.38 -18.74
N LEU A 159 -9.76 -5.48 -17.82
CA LEU A 159 -9.85 -4.04 -18.02
C LEU A 159 -8.82 -3.64 -19.08
N ASN A 160 -9.31 -3.09 -20.18
CA ASN A 160 -8.48 -2.68 -21.32
C ASN A 160 -8.60 -1.20 -21.65
N GLN A 161 -9.54 -0.49 -21.03
CA GLN A 161 -9.79 0.91 -21.31
C GLN A 161 -10.30 1.65 -20.08
N ILE A 162 -9.75 2.85 -19.84
CA ILE A 162 -10.24 3.81 -18.86
C ILE A 162 -10.48 5.15 -19.57
N THR A 163 -11.69 5.69 -19.45
CA THR A 163 -12.10 6.98 -20.05
C THR A 163 -12.74 7.88 -19.01
N GLY A 164 -12.93 9.16 -19.37
CA GLY A 164 -13.66 10.12 -18.55
C GLY A 164 -12.82 10.85 -17.49
N PHE A 165 -11.49 10.76 -17.53
CA PHE A 165 -10.61 11.51 -16.62
C PHE A 165 -10.76 13.02 -16.73
N SER A 166 -11.19 13.55 -17.88
CA SER A 166 -11.40 14.98 -18.12
C SER A 166 -12.44 15.63 -17.20
N LYS A 167 -13.33 14.83 -16.62
CA LYS A 167 -14.37 15.28 -15.69
C LYS A 167 -13.99 15.08 -14.21
N LEU A 168 -12.86 14.42 -13.91
CA LEU A 168 -12.37 14.18 -12.55
C LEU A 168 -11.52 15.36 -12.04
N SER A 169 -12.11 16.56 -11.99
CA SER A 169 -11.39 17.81 -11.72
C SER A 169 -10.84 17.96 -10.30
N ASN A 170 -11.19 17.05 -9.38
CA ASN A 170 -10.77 17.08 -7.97
C ASN A 170 -9.92 15.88 -7.56
N LEU A 171 -9.60 14.97 -8.50
CA LEU A 171 -8.89 13.74 -8.19
C LEU A 171 -7.45 14.06 -7.81
N LYS A 172 -7.03 13.57 -6.63
CA LYS A 172 -5.69 13.75 -6.08
C LYS A 172 -4.89 12.46 -6.09
N THR A 173 -5.57 11.33 -5.93
CA THR A 173 -4.95 10.00 -5.86
C THR A 173 -5.54 9.09 -6.92
N LEU A 174 -4.69 8.53 -7.78
CA LEU A 174 -5.07 7.52 -8.78
C LEU A 174 -4.17 6.30 -8.62
N SER A 175 -4.79 5.14 -8.39
CA SER A 175 -4.12 3.86 -8.35
C SER A 175 -4.76 2.90 -9.36
N VAL A 176 -3.99 2.46 -10.36
CA VAL A 176 -4.44 1.51 -11.40
C VAL A 176 -3.44 0.37 -11.51
N ARG A 177 -3.73 -0.76 -10.87
CA ARG A 177 -2.75 -1.84 -10.65
C ARG A 177 -3.27 -3.19 -11.11
N ASN A 178 -2.38 -4.11 -11.44
CA ASN A 178 -2.69 -5.48 -11.85
C ASN A 178 -3.82 -5.55 -12.90
N CYS A 179 -3.75 -4.65 -13.89
CA CYS A 179 -4.71 -4.56 -15.00
C CYS A 179 -3.98 -4.89 -16.32
N PRO A 180 -3.55 -6.15 -16.54
CA PRO A 180 -2.58 -6.50 -17.59
C PRO A 180 -3.06 -6.31 -19.02
N LYS A 181 -4.36 -6.05 -19.25
CA LYS A 181 -4.91 -5.73 -20.57
C LYS A 181 -4.99 -4.23 -20.84
N LEU A 182 -4.76 -3.39 -19.83
CA LEU A 182 -4.70 -1.95 -19.98
C LEU A 182 -3.30 -1.60 -20.46
N ILE A 183 -3.17 -1.33 -21.76
CA ILE A 183 -1.89 -1.07 -22.42
C ILE A 183 -1.45 0.37 -22.20
N GLU A 184 -2.40 1.29 -22.29
CA GLU A 184 -2.20 2.73 -22.23
C GLU A 184 -3.02 3.35 -21.10
N LEU A 185 -2.46 4.37 -20.46
CA LEU A 185 -3.16 5.22 -19.51
C LEU A 185 -2.83 6.69 -19.79
N ASP A 186 -3.84 7.49 -20.10
CA ASP A 186 -3.72 8.94 -20.21
C ASP A 186 -4.48 9.62 -19.07
N CYS A 187 -3.74 10.14 -18.07
CA CYS A 187 -4.29 10.92 -16.98
C CYS A 187 -3.91 12.41 -17.08
N SER A 188 -3.50 12.90 -18.25
CA SER A 188 -2.98 14.27 -18.43
C SER A 188 -4.02 15.36 -18.23
N SER A 189 -5.31 15.00 -18.25
CA SER A 189 -6.40 15.93 -17.96
C SER A 189 -6.58 16.19 -16.45
N ILE A 190 -5.96 15.40 -15.58
CA ILE A 190 -6.17 15.44 -14.12
C ILE A 190 -5.14 16.38 -13.47
N LYS A 191 -5.33 17.69 -13.64
CA LYS A 191 -4.38 18.71 -13.15
C LYS A 191 -4.12 18.67 -11.64
N THR A 192 -5.08 18.18 -10.87
CA THR A 192 -5.03 18.06 -9.40
C THR A 192 -4.34 16.80 -8.90
N LEU A 193 -3.97 15.87 -9.78
CA LEU A 193 -3.38 14.59 -9.40
C LEU A 193 -2.02 14.82 -8.75
N THR A 194 -1.85 14.36 -7.52
CA THR A 194 -0.62 14.48 -6.74
C THR A 194 0.03 13.14 -6.45
N GLU A 195 -0.75 12.06 -6.40
CA GLU A 195 -0.27 10.69 -6.13
C GLU A 195 -0.75 9.75 -7.26
N LEU A 196 0.19 9.09 -7.94
CA LEU A 196 -0.07 8.15 -9.03
C LEU A 196 0.64 6.82 -8.78
N GLU A 197 -0.13 5.73 -8.80
CA GLU A 197 0.39 4.37 -8.74
C GLU A 197 -0.13 3.57 -9.93
N VAL A 198 0.79 2.99 -10.70
CA VAL A 198 0.45 2.20 -11.88
C VAL A 198 1.31 0.93 -11.96
N SER A 199 0.79 -0.10 -12.61
CA SER A 199 1.57 -1.29 -12.99
C SER A 199 1.18 -1.78 -14.39
N ASP A 200 2.03 -2.62 -14.97
CA ASP A 200 1.78 -3.39 -16.20
C ASP A 200 1.61 -2.57 -17.50
N LEU A 201 1.69 -1.23 -17.43
CA LEU A 201 1.50 -0.36 -18.59
C LEU A 201 2.64 -0.46 -19.60
N ILE A 202 2.29 -0.22 -20.88
CA ILE A 202 3.24 -0.01 -21.98
C ILE A 202 3.37 1.48 -22.29
N GLU A 203 2.28 2.25 -22.15
CA GLU A 203 2.26 3.68 -22.40
C GLU A 203 1.61 4.45 -21.26
N LEU A 204 2.25 5.52 -20.81
CA LEU A 204 1.73 6.39 -19.76
C LEU A 204 1.90 7.86 -20.15
N ASN A 205 0.78 8.58 -20.20
CA ASN A 205 0.75 10.04 -20.26
C ASN A 205 0.21 10.58 -18.93
N CYS A 206 1.11 11.07 -18.08
CA CYS A 206 0.80 11.78 -16.84
C CYS A 206 1.28 13.24 -16.87
N SER A 207 1.38 13.81 -18.07
CA SER A 207 1.77 15.21 -18.26
C SER A 207 0.74 16.18 -17.68
N ASN A 208 1.15 17.41 -17.36
CA ASN A 208 0.24 18.46 -16.89
C ASN A 208 -0.54 18.10 -15.61
N THR A 209 0.05 17.27 -14.74
CA THR A 209 -0.50 16.94 -13.42
C THR A 209 0.26 17.70 -12.32
N SER A 210 0.05 17.33 -11.06
CA SER A 210 0.70 17.93 -9.89
C SER A 210 1.53 16.91 -9.10
N ILE A 211 1.92 15.79 -9.73
CA ILE A 211 2.75 14.76 -9.10
C ILE A 211 4.14 15.32 -8.77
N ASP A 212 4.68 14.90 -7.63
CA ASP A 212 6.01 15.27 -7.13
C ASP A 212 7.01 14.11 -7.16
N GLU A 213 6.53 12.87 -7.06
CA GLU A 213 7.29 11.64 -7.22
C GLU A 213 6.57 10.69 -8.20
N LEU A 214 7.33 9.97 -9.03
CA LEU A 214 6.81 8.91 -9.89
C LEU A 214 7.75 7.69 -9.87
N SER A 215 7.21 6.52 -9.50
CA SER A 215 7.89 5.23 -9.67
C SER A 215 7.26 4.45 -10.82
N LEU A 216 8.11 3.87 -11.67
CA LEU A 216 7.71 2.97 -12.76
C LEU A 216 8.25 1.55 -12.56
N ASN A 217 8.72 1.20 -11.37
CA ASN A 217 9.34 -0.11 -11.15
C ASN A 217 8.36 -1.28 -11.38
N LEU A 218 7.06 -1.02 -11.25
CA LEU A 218 5.98 -1.99 -11.50
C LEU A 218 5.45 -1.95 -12.95
N CYS A 219 6.08 -1.18 -13.83
CA CYS A 219 5.81 -1.13 -15.27
C CYS A 219 7.05 -1.60 -16.07
N PRO A 220 7.52 -2.85 -15.92
CA PRO A 220 8.76 -3.32 -16.58
C PRO A 220 8.69 -3.34 -18.11
N ASN A 221 7.49 -3.24 -18.68
CA ASN A 221 7.24 -3.24 -20.12
C ASN A 221 6.97 -1.85 -20.71
N ILE A 222 7.09 -0.79 -19.90
CA ILE A 222 6.82 0.58 -20.37
C ILE A 222 7.79 0.96 -21.49
N LYS A 223 7.22 1.49 -22.59
CA LYS A 223 7.92 1.95 -23.79
C LYS A 223 7.83 3.46 -23.96
N ASN A 224 6.67 4.04 -23.63
CA ASN A 224 6.40 5.46 -23.84
C ASN A 224 5.98 6.10 -22.52
N LEU A 225 6.79 7.03 -22.00
CA LEU A 225 6.46 7.83 -20.83
C LEU A 225 6.43 9.32 -21.21
N ASN A 226 5.29 9.97 -20.98
CA ASN A 226 5.19 11.43 -20.95
C ASN A 226 4.80 11.90 -19.55
N CYS A 227 5.78 12.43 -18.81
CA CYS A 227 5.60 13.07 -17.52
C CYS A 227 5.98 14.56 -17.56
N SER A 228 5.87 15.20 -18.74
CA SER A 228 6.19 16.61 -18.93
C SER A 228 5.24 17.56 -18.19
N ASN A 229 5.67 18.81 -17.99
CA ASN A 229 4.87 19.87 -17.38
C ASN A 229 4.42 19.57 -15.93
N ASN A 230 5.16 18.70 -15.23
CA ASN A 230 4.98 18.43 -13.80
C ASN A 230 5.98 19.26 -12.99
N HIS A 231 5.65 20.52 -12.73
CA HIS A 231 6.51 21.50 -12.05
C HIS A 231 6.85 21.17 -10.58
N LYS A 232 6.23 20.13 -10.00
CA LYS A 232 6.54 19.61 -8.67
C LYS A 232 7.37 18.32 -8.70
N LEU A 233 7.50 17.68 -9.86
CA LEU A 233 8.20 16.40 -10.01
C LEU A 233 9.69 16.58 -9.74
N THR A 234 10.15 16.08 -8.61
CA THR A 234 11.55 16.11 -8.16
C THR A 234 12.19 14.73 -8.16
N ASN A 235 11.40 13.66 -8.25
CA ASN A 235 11.91 12.29 -8.32
C ASN A 235 11.17 11.46 -9.38
N LEU A 236 11.93 10.78 -10.24
CA LEU A 236 11.45 9.82 -11.21
C LEU A 236 12.31 8.55 -11.11
N ASP A 237 11.70 7.45 -10.67
CA ASP A 237 12.37 6.15 -10.63
C ASP A 237 12.01 5.30 -11.85
N ALA A 238 12.97 5.17 -12.77
CA ALA A 238 12.89 4.37 -13.99
C ALA A 238 13.83 3.15 -13.93
N SER A 239 14.22 2.69 -12.73
CA SER A 239 15.24 1.64 -12.55
C SER A 239 14.86 0.30 -13.20
N ASN A 240 13.56 -0.01 -13.30
CA ASN A 240 13.08 -1.24 -13.93
C ASN A 240 12.55 -1.04 -15.37
N CYS A 241 12.83 0.09 -16.02
CA CYS A 241 12.26 0.43 -17.34
C CYS A 241 13.15 0.00 -18.52
N SER A 242 13.50 -1.29 -18.57
CA SER A 242 14.44 -1.85 -19.58
C SER A 242 13.95 -1.81 -21.04
N LYS A 243 12.67 -1.49 -21.28
CA LYS A 243 12.05 -1.39 -22.61
C LYS A 243 11.68 0.04 -23.00
N LEU A 244 12.09 1.04 -22.24
CA LEU A 244 11.72 2.43 -22.47
C LEU A 244 12.34 2.95 -23.78
N GLU A 245 11.49 3.36 -24.72
CA GLU A 245 11.86 3.85 -26.05
C GLU A 245 11.77 5.39 -26.11
N PHE A 246 10.81 5.98 -25.38
CA PHE A 246 10.60 7.42 -25.31
C PHE A 246 10.30 7.89 -23.89
N LEU A 247 10.96 8.99 -23.49
CA LEU A 247 10.74 9.68 -22.22
C LEU A 247 10.66 11.20 -22.44
N ASP A 248 9.54 11.82 -22.08
CA ASP A 248 9.45 13.27 -21.94
C ASP A 248 9.24 13.66 -20.48
N CYS A 249 10.26 14.30 -19.90
CA CYS A 249 10.24 14.86 -18.56
C CYS A 249 10.54 16.37 -18.56
N THR A 250 10.29 17.05 -19.68
CA THR A 250 10.45 18.51 -19.80
C THR A 250 9.57 19.27 -18.79
N ASN A 251 10.00 20.46 -18.38
CA ASN A 251 9.26 21.31 -17.44
C ASN A 251 8.98 20.63 -16.08
N SER A 252 9.92 19.80 -15.61
CA SER A 252 9.96 19.22 -14.27
C SER A 252 11.05 19.88 -13.41
N LYS A 253 11.10 19.55 -12.12
CA LYS A 253 12.15 19.96 -11.18
C LYS A 253 13.21 18.87 -10.95
N LEU A 254 13.28 17.89 -11.84
CA LEU A 254 14.31 16.86 -11.79
C LEU A 254 15.69 17.49 -11.97
N THR A 255 16.60 17.19 -11.05
CA THR A 255 18.01 17.59 -11.14
C THR A 255 18.92 16.42 -11.53
N PHE A 256 18.48 15.20 -11.24
CA PHE A 256 19.17 13.96 -11.54
C PHE A 256 18.17 12.91 -12.03
N LEU A 257 18.59 12.09 -12.99
CA LEU A 257 17.84 10.94 -13.47
C LEU A 257 18.80 9.80 -13.83
N ASP A 258 18.57 8.62 -13.23
CA ASP A 258 19.31 7.40 -13.57
C ASP A 258 18.58 6.62 -14.65
N LEU A 259 19.23 6.49 -15.82
CA LEU A 259 18.76 5.70 -16.96
C LEU A 259 19.74 4.57 -17.31
N SER A 260 20.59 4.15 -16.36
CA SER A 260 21.61 3.11 -16.59
C SER A 260 21.06 1.72 -16.90
N TYR A 261 19.78 1.48 -16.62
CA TYR A 261 19.04 0.25 -16.95
C TYR A 261 18.08 0.40 -18.12
N CYS A 262 17.94 1.61 -18.66
CA CYS A 262 17.16 1.86 -19.87
C CYS A 262 18.01 1.59 -21.13
N PRO A 263 17.37 1.34 -22.30
CA PRO A 263 18.10 1.24 -23.57
C PRO A 263 18.93 2.50 -23.87
N GLU A 264 20.12 2.32 -24.43
CA GLU A 264 20.97 3.44 -24.91
C GLU A 264 20.28 4.25 -26.03
N SER A 265 19.36 3.63 -26.78
CA SER A 265 18.63 4.23 -27.89
C SER A 265 17.42 5.07 -27.48
N ILE A 266 17.11 5.18 -26.18
CA ILE A 266 15.95 5.92 -25.69
C ILE A 266 16.01 7.40 -26.12
N ASP A 267 14.92 7.90 -26.70
CA ASP A 267 14.73 9.32 -26.95
C ASP A 267 14.26 10.02 -25.66
N VAL A 268 15.06 10.96 -25.17
CA VAL A 268 14.79 11.66 -23.90
C VAL A 268 14.66 13.16 -24.14
N LYS A 269 13.46 13.68 -23.90
CA LYS A 269 13.20 15.12 -23.82
C LYS A 269 13.28 15.57 -22.38
N HIS A 270 14.20 16.47 -22.08
CA HIS A 270 14.43 16.95 -20.73
C HIS A 270 14.88 18.41 -20.68
N SER A 271 14.81 19.00 -19.49
CA SER A 271 15.37 20.33 -19.24
C SER A 271 16.90 20.31 -19.34
N PRO A 272 17.56 21.39 -19.82
CA PRO A 272 19.02 21.42 -19.97
C PRO A 272 19.82 21.21 -18.68
N SER A 273 19.22 21.49 -17.51
CA SER A 273 19.86 21.34 -16.19
C SER A 273 19.83 19.91 -15.64
N LEU A 274 19.14 18.98 -16.29
CA LEU A 274 19.01 17.60 -15.81
C LEU A 274 20.30 16.82 -16.05
N ILE A 275 20.86 16.25 -14.98
CA ILE A 275 21.99 15.33 -15.06
C ILE A 275 21.45 13.92 -15.29
N ILE A 276 21.89 13.26 -16.37
CA ILE A 276 21.49 11.89 -16.70
C ILE A 276 22.66 10.94 -16.46
N ALA A 277 22.45 9.91 -15.63
CA ALA A 277 23.38 8.80 -15.48
C ALA A 277 23.03 7.67 -16.46
N ARG A 278 24.04 7.14 -17.15
CA ARG A 278 23.93 6.00 -18.09
C ARG A 278 24.77 4.79 -17.71
N LYS A 279 25.77 4.99 -16.85
CA LYS A 279 26.68 3.92 -16.46
C LYS A 279 26.09 3.19 -15.26
N LYS A 280 25.95 1.86 -15.39
CA LYS A 280 25.59 0.99 -14.27
C LYS A 280 26.65 1.09 -13.17
N LYS A 281 26.18 1.22 -11.94
CA LYS A 281 27.04 1.17 -10.74
C LYS A 281 27.16 -0.28 -10.30
N ASP A 282 28.34 -0.67 -9.83
CA ASP A 282 28.48 -1.89 -9.05
C ASP A 282 28.06 -1.56 -7.62
N ILE A 283 26.84 -1.98 -7.26
CA ILE A 283 26.21 -1.62 -5.98
C ILE A 283 25.54 -2.83 -5.36
N LYS A 284 25.76 -3.02 -4.06
CA LYS A 284 25.15 -4.09 -3.27
C LYS A 284 23.88 -3.58 -2.60
N ASN A 285 22.77 -4.24 -2.87
CA ASN A 285 21.47 -3.82 -2.40
C ASN A 285 21.10 -4.50 -1.07
N ILE A 286 20.76 -3.69 -0.06
CA ILE A 286 20.27 -4.11 1.26
C ILE A 286 18.80 -3.72 1.37
N LEU A 287 17.92 -4.72 1.43
CA LEU A 287 16.49 -4.52 1.63
C LEU A 287 16.15 -4.59 3.12
N VAL A 288 15.58 -3.53 3.69
CA VAL A 288 15.14 -3.52 5.10
C VAL A 288 13.63 -3.74 5.17
N VAL A 289 13.20 -4.81 5.83
CA VAL A 289 11.81 -5.24 5.95
C VAL A 289 11.46 -5.61 7.38
N GLY A 290 10.17 -5.67 7.68
CA GLY A 290 9.67 -5.97 9.03
C GLY A 290 8.39 -5.21 9.33
N ARG A 291 7.90 -5.38 10.56
CA ARG A 291 6.67 -4.76 11.02
C ARG A 291 6.78 -3.23 11.08
N THR A 292 5.65 -2.53 11.03
CA THR A 292 5.56 -1.12 11.40
C THR A 292 6.02 -0.92 12.85
N GLY A 293 6.83 0.12 13.11
CA GLY A 293 7.41 0.39 14.44
C GLY A 293 8.56 -0.54 14.86
N GLY A 294 9.03 -1.43 13.97
CA GLY A 294 10.15 -2.32 14.25
C GLY A 294 11.55 -1.66 14.22
N GLY A 295 11.66 -0.37 13.91
CA GLY A 295 12.96 0.33 13.85
C GLY A 295 13.69 0.24 12.50
N LYS A 296 12.98 -0.06 11.40
CA LYS A 296 13.55 -0.16 10.04
C LYS A 296 14.25 1.12 9.57
N SER A 297 13.54 2.25 9.62
CA SER A 297 14.06 3.56 9.21
C SER A 297 15.23 4.01 10.10
N THR A 298 15.15 3.74 11.41
CA THR A 298 16.27 3.94 12.34
C THR A 298 17.49 3.10 11.97
N LEU A 299 17.32 1.82 11.63
CA LEU A 299 18.41 0.97 11.15
C LEU A 299 19.00 1.50 9.83
N ALA A 300 18.17 1.93 8.88
CA ALA A 300 18.63 2.51 7.62
C ALA A 300 19.43 3.81 7.82
N ASN A 301 19.02 4.66 8.76
CA ASN A 301 19.76 5.85 9.18
C ASN A 301 21.11 5.50 9.82
N VAL A 302 21.17 4.46 10.66
CA VAL A 302 22.44 3.96 11.24
C VAL A 302 23.38 3.46 10.14
N LEU A 303 22.89 2.60 9.24
CA LEU A 303 23.69 2.05 8.14
C LEU A 303 24.27 3.13 7.23
N THR A 304 23.50 4.19 6.96
CA THR A 304 23.90 5.28 6.05
C THR A 304 24.56 6.45 6.76
N ASN A 305 24.74 6.39 8.07
CA ASN A 305 25.17 7.51 8.92
C ASN A 305 24.42 8.81 8.58
N SER A 306 23.09 8.75 8.51
CA SER A 306 22.24 9.87 8.10
C SER A 306 20.91 9.94 8.84
N ASN A 307 20.10 10.95 8.54
CA ASN A 307 18.74 11.16 9.08
C ASN A 307 17.70 11.33 7.94
N GLU A 308 17.96 10.76 6.76
CA GLU A 308 17.08 10.91 5.58
C GLU A 308 15.87 9.99 5.61
N PHE A 309 15.93 8.90 6.38
CA PHE A 309 14.79 8.03 6.61
C PHE A 309 14.00 8.59 7.79
N LYS A 310 12.73 8.96 7.55
CA LYS A 310 11.90 9.58 8.59
C LYS A 310 11.64 8.59 9.73
N GLU A 311 12.13 8.92 10.93
CA GLU A 311 11.88 8.19 12.16
C GLU A 311 10.59 8.72 12.81
N SER A 312 9.86 7.88 13.54
CA SER A 312 8.72 8.32 14.35
C SER A 312 8.48 7.38 15.52
N ALA A 313 8.30 7.96 16.71
CA ALA A 313 7.88 7.23 17.90
C ALA A 313 6.35 7.02 17.99
N TYR A 314 5.57 7.58 17.06
CA TYR A 314 4.12 7.36 17.02
C TYR A 314 3.78 5.95 16.51
N ALA A 315 2.63 5.42 16.96
CA ALA A 315 2.12 4.09 16.56
C ALA A 315 1.73 3.97 15.07
N ILE A 316 1.90 5.04 14.28
CA ILE A 316 1.47 5.16 12.89
C ILE A 316 2.70 5.41 12.03
N SER A 317 2.87 4.64 10.94
CA SER A 317 4.00 4.86 10.03
C SER A 317 3.87 6.17 9.27
N GLU A 318 5.00 6.85 9.08
CA GLU A 318 5.10 8.07 8.28
C GLU A 318 5.66 7.81 6.87
N THR A 319 6.27 6.64 6.65
CA THR A 319 6.85 6.21 5.38
C THR A 319 5.74 5.72 4.44
N LYS A 320 5.28 6.58 3.52
CA LYS A 320 4.27 6.23 2.51
C LYS A 320 4.82 5.47 1.28
N TYR A 321 6.10 5.65 0.99
CA TYR A 321 6.82 5.08 -0.15
C TYR A 321 8.15 4.51 0.34
N PHE A 322 8.70 3.53 -0.36
CA PHE A 322 10.06 3.11 -0.05
C PHE A 322 11.02 4.30 -0.20
N ARG A 323 12.09 4.31 0.58
CA ARG A 323 13.19 5.27 0.45
C ARG A 323 14.45 4.47 0.14
N LYS A 324 15.28 4.99 -0.75
CA LYS A 324 16.57 4.38 -1.07
C LYS A 324 17.69 5.38 -0.90
N LYS A 325 18.82 4.95 -0.35
CA LYS A 325 20.02 5.77 -0.18
C LYS A 325 21.27 4.94 -0.43
N GLU A 326 22.19 5.51 -1.20
CA GLU A 326 23.50 4.93 -1.48
C GLU A 326 24.53 5.40 -0.44
N PHE A 327 25.44 4.53 -0.03
CA PHE A 327 26.55 4.82 0.89
C PHE A 327 27.76 3.91 0.58
N GLU A 328 28.95 4.39 0.95
CA GLU A 328 30.20 3.64 0.81
C GLU A 328 30.54 2.96 2.14
N TRP A 329 31.02 1.71 2.07
CA TRP A 329 31.55 0.98 3.22
C TRP A 329 33.00 0.55 2.93
N ASN A 330 33.89 0.90 3.85
CA ASN A 330 35.32 0.66 3.73
C ASN A 330 35.77 -0.33 4.80
N GLU A 331 36.15 -1.54 4.37
CA GLU A 331 36.68 -2.59 5.24
C GLU A 331 37.90 -3.23 4.56
N ASP A 332 38.99 -3.41 5.30
CA ASP A 332 40.23 -4.05 4.81
C ASP A 332 40.80 -3.47 3.50
N ASN A 333 40.73 -2.15 3.30
CA ASN A 333 41.12 -1.43 2.08
C ASN A 333 40.29 -1.80 0.83
N LYS A 334 39.11 -2.39 1.02
CA LYS A 334 38.11 -2.60 -0.03
C LYS A 334 36.96 -1.62 0.16
N GLU A 335 36.68 -0.86 -0.88
CA GLU A 335 35.56 0.07 -0.96
C GLU A 335 34.42 -0.63 -1.71
N ASP A 336 33.34 -0.92 -0.99
CA ASP A 336 32.12 -1.48 -1.56
C ASP A 336 31.00 -0.42 -1.49
N ASN A 337 30.28 -0.24 -2.59
CA ASN A 337 29.09 0.62 -2.63
C ASN A 337 27.86 -0.17 -2.22
N PHE A 338 27.09 0.39 -1.29
CA PHE A 338 25.83 -0.19 -0.85
C PHE A 338 24.67 0.75 -1.12
N ARG A 339 23.49 0.17 -1.33
CA ARG A 339 22.22 0.88 -1.33
C ARG A 339 21.33 0.24 -0.27
N VAL A 340 20.86 1.03 0.68
CA VAL A 340 19.80 0.59 1.58
C VAL A 340 18.45 1.01 1.01
N VAL A 341 17.49 0.09 0.98
CA VAL A 341 16.10 0.35 0.63
C VAL A 341 15.25 0.10 1.86
N ASP A 342 14.78 1.19 2.47
CA ASP A 342 13.83 1.14 3.58
C ASP A 342 12.41 1.02 3.02
N THR A 343 11.68 0.03 3.49
CA THR A 343 10.34 -0.28 3.02
C THR A 343 9.28 0.14 4.04
N ILE A 344 8.06 0.32 3.55
CA ILE A 344 6.91 0.47 4.43
C ILE A 344 6.73 -0.77 5.32
N GLY A 345 6.34 -0.56 6.58
CA GLY A 345 6.11 -1.67 7.50
C GLY A 345 4.80 -2.44 7.22
N VAL A 346 4.81 -3.73 7.53
CA VAL A 346 3.58 -4.52 7.61
C VAL A 346 2.86 -4.23 8.91
N GLY A 347 1.54 -4.06 8.85
CA GLY A 347 0.69 -3.73 10.00
C GLY A 347 0.38 -2.24 10.19
N ASP A 348 0.73 -1.37 9.22
CA ASP A 348 0.21 0.01 9.21
C ASP A 348 -1.30 0.02 8.99
N THR A 349 -2.04 0.61 9.93
CA THR A 349 -3.51 0.68 9.92
C THR A 349 -4.08 1.51 8.77
N LYS A 350 -3.27 2.33 8.08
CA LYS A 350 -3.72 3.15 6.94
C LYS A 350 -3.81 2.39 5.63
N LEU A 351 -3.02 1.33 5.45
CA LEU A 351 -2.96 0.56 4.20
C LEU A 351 -3.52 -0.85 4.38
N SER A 352 -4.06 -1.40 3.29
CA SER A 352 -4.33 -2.83 3.24
C SER A 352 -3.01 -3.60 3.16
N THR A 353 -3.01 -4.84 3.63
CA THR A 353 -1.87 -5.77 3.49
C THR A 353 -1.37 -5.87 2.05
N GLU A 354 -2.29 -5.89 1.09
CA GLU A 354 -2.02 -5.92 -0.34
C GLU A 354 -1.30 -4.66 -0.82
N ASN A 355 -1.72 -3.46 -0.38
CA ASN A 355 -1.04 -2.21 -0.71
C ASN A 355 0.36 -2.16 -0.10
N THR A 356 0.53 -2.65 1.13
CA THR A 356 1.85 -2.79 1.74
C THR A 356 2.76 -3.71 0.91
N LEU A 357 2.27 -4.89 0.51
CA LEU A 357 3.05 -5.82 -0.31
C LEU A 357 3.41 -5.23 -1.68
N PHE A 358 2.48 -4.50 -2.31
CA PHE A 358 2.72 -3.79 -3.56
C PHE A 358 3.86 -2.76 -3.43
N LYS A 359 3.87 -1.98 -2.34
CA LYS A 359 4.95 -1.01 -2.05
C LYS A 359 6.29 -1.67 -1.73
N ILE A 360 6.29 -2.83 -1.08
CA ILE A 360 7.52 -3.60 -0.89
C ILE A 360 8.02 -4.14 -2.24
N ALA A 361 7.12 -4.64 -3.10
CA ALA A 361 7.47 -5.08 -4.44
C ALA A 361 8.04 -3.95 -5.31
N ASP A 362 7.48 -2.73 -5.23
CA ASP A 362 8.02 -1.52 -5.85
C ASP A 362 9.48 -1.28 -5.44
N GLY A 363 9.76 -1.34 -4.13
CA GLY A 363 11.12 -1.23 -3.59
C GLY A 363 12.05 -2.34 -4.06
N ILE A 364 11.57 -3.60 -4.12
CA ILE A 364 12.34 -4.74 -4.65
C ILE A 364 12.71 -4.52 -6.13
N LEU A 365 11.76 -4.09 -6.94
CA LEU A 365 11.97 -3.87 -8.36
C LEU A 365 12.76 -2.58 -8.67
N SER A 366 12.92 -1.69 -7.68
CA SER A 366 13.85 -0.55 -7.75
C SER A 366 15.34 -0.94 -7.71
N MET A 367 15.64 -2.23 -7.52
CA MET A 367 16.98 -2.81 -7.37
C MET A 367 17.27 -3.79 -8.52
N PRO A 368 17.48 -3.31 -9.75
CA PRO A 368 17.70 -4.15 -10.92
C PRO A 368 19.00 -4.98 -10.87
N GLU A 369 19.96 -4.62 -10.01
CA GLU A 369 21.15 -5.44 -9.72
C GLU A 369 20.80 -6.74 -8.96
N GLY A 370 19.59 -6.83 -8.41
CA GLY A 370 19.18 -7.88 -7.48
C GLY A 370 19.48 -7.50 -6.02
N ILE A 371 18.95 -8.29 -5.09
CA ILE A 371 19.11 -8.08 -3.66
C ILE A 371 20.34 -8.84 -3.17
N SER A 372 21.27 -8.15 -2.51
CA SER A 372 22.44 -8.78 -1.90
C SER A 372 22.15 -9.28 -0.48
N HIS A 373 21.40 -8.50 0.30
CA HIS A 373 21.03 -8.83 1.68
C HIS A 373 19.62 -8.37 1.99
N VAL A 374 18.93 -9.12 2.85
CA VAL A 374 17.65 -8.71 3.44
C VAL A 374 17.83 -8.60 4.94
N LEU A 375 17.46 -7.46 5.52
CA LEU A 375 17.46 -7.26 6.97
C LEU A 375 16.02 -7.30 7.46
N PHE A 376 15.67 -8.37 8.18
CA PHE A 376 14.35 -8.50 8.80
C PHE A 376 14.41 -7.97 10.23
N VAL A 377 13.83 -6.79 10.47
CA VAL A 377 13.97 -6.08 11.74
C VAL A 377 12.86 -6.46 12.71
N ILE A 378 13.27 -6.92 13.91
CA ILE A 378 12.41 -7.15 15.06
C ILE A 378 12.80 -6.25 16.23
N ASN A 379 11.84 -5.94 17.10
CA ASN A 379 12.06 -5.10 18.29
C ASN A 379 11.87 -5.91 19.57
N GLY A 380 12.99 -6.33 20.16
CA GLY A 380 12.98 -7.21 21.33
C GLY A 380 12.71 -8.66 20.95
N ARG A 381 11.70 -9.29 21.57
CA ARG A 381 11.37 -10.71 21.36
C ARG A 381 10.40 -10.86 20.19
N PHE A 382 10.42 -12.03 19.54
CA PHE A 382 9.42 -12.37 18.53
C PHE A 382 8.00 -12.27 19.08
N THR A 383 7.26 -11.32 18.53
CA THR A 383 5.82 -11.18 18.72
C THR A 383 5.06 -11.96 17.65
N LYS A 384 3.77 -12.24 17.91
CA LYS A 384 2.90 -12.81 16.88
C LYS A 384 2.85 -11.95 15.62
N GLU A 385 2.82 -10.63 15.76
CA GLU A 385 2.78 -9.72 14.61
C GLU A 385 4.06 -9.77 13.77
N GLU A 386 5.23 -9.98 14.38
CA GLU A 386 6.50 -10.18 13.66
C GLU A 386 6.53 -11.51 12.94
N ILE A 387 6.05 -12.60 13.58
CA ILE A 387 5.92 -13.92 12.94
C ILE A 387 4.97 -13.84 11.74
N ASP A 388 3.80 -13.23 11.92
CA ASP A 388 2.80 -13.05 10.86
C ASP A 388 3.37 -12.19 9.72
N THR A 389 4.13 -11.14 10.04
CA THR A 389 4.83 -10.29 9.05
C THR A 389 5.89 -11.07 8.28
N PHE A 390 6.73 -11.84 8.97
CA PHE A 390 7.76 -12.66 8.35
C PHE A 390 7.13 -13.65 7.38
N ASN A 391 6.10 -14.38 7.82
CA ASN A 391 5.41 -15.37 6.99
C ASN A 391 4.71 -14.71 5.80
N LEU A 392 4.08 -13.55 5.97
CA LEU A 392 3.47 -12.81 4.87
C LEU A 392 4.49 -12.44 3.79
N ILE A 393 5.62 -11.84 4.19
CA ILE A 393 6.68 -11.42 3.26
C ILE A 393 7.31 -12.66 2.61
N LYS A 394 7.58 -13.70 3.42
CA LYS A 394 8.06 -15.01 2.96
C LYS A 394 7.16 -15.56 1.86
N GLU A 395 5.89 -15.76 2.14
CA GLU A 395 4.95 -16.40 1.22
C GLU A 395 4.66 -15.56 -0.04
N SER A 396 4.68 -14.22 0.09
CA SER A 396 4.24 -13.32 -0.98
C SER A 396 5.36 -12.82 -1.87
N LEU A 397 6.56 -12.62 -1.33
CA LEU A 397 7.66 -11.90 -2.02
C LEU A 397 8.93 -12.74 -2.12
N PHE A 398 9.17 -13.61 -1.14
CA PHE A 398 10.45 -14.29 -0.97
C PHE A 398 10.34 -15.79 -1.27
N LYS A 399 10.93 -16.24 -2.38
CA LYS A 399 11.08 -17.70 -2.60
C LYS A 399 12.01 -18.30 -1.54
N SER A 400 11.90 -19.60 -1.26
CA SER A 400 12.70 -20.31 -0.22
C SER A 400 14.19 -19.96 -0.25
N ASP A 401 14.73 -19.79 -1.45
CA ASP A 401 16.14 -19.55 -1.71
C ASP A 401 16.64 -18.16 -1.31
N ILE A 402 15.76 -17.20 -1.04
CA ILE A 402 16.18 -15.87 -0.57
C ILE A 402 16.39 -15.84 0.95
N LEU A 403 15.83 -16.79 1.70
CA LEU A 403 15.91 -16.80 3.16
C LEU A 403 17.37 -16.93 3.65
N ARG A 404 18.23 -17.61 2.90
CA ARG A 404 19.68 -17.66 3.17
C ARG A 404 20.41 -16.32 3.02
N TYR A 405 19.74 -15.30 2.48
CA TYR A 405 20.24 -13.91 2.42
C TYR A 405 19.54 -13.00 3.44
N VAL A 406 18.60 -13.55 4.23
CA VAL A 406 17.89 -12.82 5.28
C VAL A 406 18.67 -12.92 6.57
N THR A 407 19.08 -11.77 7.12
CA THR A 407 19.58 -11.64 8.48
C THR A 407 18.49 -11.05 9.35
N ILE A 408 18.17 -11.72 10.46
CA ILE A 408 17.24 -11.19 11.45
C ILE A 408 18.00 -10.15 12.28
N VAL A 409 17.54 -8.91 12.26
CA VAL A 409 18.12 -7.82 13.04
C VAL A 409 17.28 -7.60 14.27
N ARG A 410 17.79 -8.02 15.43
CA ARG A 410 17.12 -7.85 16.72
C ARG A 410 17.59 -6.56 17.38
N SER A 411 16.68 -5.60 17.47
CA SER A 411 16.88 -4.38 18.25
C SER A 411 16.41 -4.55 19.70
N ASN A 412 16.77 -3.60 20.57
CA ASN A 412 16.31 -3.50 21.96
C ASN A 412 16.65 -4.75 22.81
N PHE A 413 17.91 -5.21 22.69
CA PHE A 413 18.48 -6.26 23.52
C PHE A 413 19.63 -5.69 24.35
N SER A 414 19.45 -5.57 25.67
CA SER A 414 20.41 -4.89 26.55
C SER A 414 21.82 -5.49 26.54
N ASN A 415 21.95 -6.79 26.26
CA ASN A 415 23.22 -7.52 26.32
C ASN A 415 23.90 -7.68 24.95
N PHE A 416 23.54 -6.85 23.97
CA PHE A 416 24.03 -6.93 22.58
C PHE A 416 25.56 -6.79 22.44
N ARG A 417 26.24 -6.19 23.43
CA ARG A 417 27.70 -5.95 23.40
C ARG A 417 28.56 -7.18 23.65
N THR A 418 27.95 -8.32 24.01
CA THR A 418 28.69 -9.53 24.36
C THR A 418 28.26 -10.69 23.46
N ASN A 419 29.16 -11.16 22.60
CA ASN A 419 28.90 -12.28 21.69
C ASN A 419 28.33 -13.51 22.43
N LYS A 420 28.85 -13.83 23.62
CA LYS A 420 28.34 -14.93 24.45
C LYS A 420 26.86 -14.81 24.82
N GLU A 421 26.39 -13.61 25.16
CA GLU A 421 24.97 -13.40 25.48
C GLU A 421 24.12 -13.39 24.22
N CYS A 422 24.64 -12.87 23.11
CA CYS A 422 23.98 -12.93 21.80
C CYS A 422 23.80 -14.38 21.33
N ASP A 423 24.85 -15.21 21.41
CA ASP A 423 24.80 -16.63 21.04
C ASP A 423 23.79 -17.40 21.90
N LYS A 424 23.83 -17.16 23.22
CA LYS A 424 22.87 -17.75 24.17
C LYS A 424 21.43 -17.33 23.87
N ASP A 425 21.21 -16.08 23.52
CA ASP A 425 19.90 -15.57 23.16
C ASP A 425 19.36 -16.21 21.86
N ILE A 426 20.23 -16.44 20.87
CA ILE A 426 19.87 -17.16 19.63
C ILE A 426 19.49 -18.61 19.94
N GLU A 427 20.23 -19.30 20.82
CA GLU A 427 19.86 -20.64 21.28
C GLU A 427 18.51 -20.67 21.99
N LEU A 428 18.21 -19.66 22.83
CA LEU A 428 16.93 -19.54 23.50
C LEU A 428 15.78 -19.31 22.51
N MET A 429 15.98 -18.47 21.47
CA MET A 429 14.97 -18.29 20.41
C MET A 429 14.63 -19.62 19.72
N ARG A 430 15.64 -20.43 19.39
CA ARG A 430 15.44 -21.74 18.73
C ARG A 430 14.64 -22.73 19.60
N ASN A 431 14.65 -22.54 20.92
CA ASN A 431 13.95 -23.40 21.86
C ASN A 431 12.60 -22.82 22.33
N GLU A 432 12.25 -21.59 21.93
CA GLU A 432 11.03 -20.92 22.38
C GLU A 432 9.76 -21.53 21.77
N SER A 433 9.78 -21.82 20.47
CA SER A 433 8.70 -22.51 19.76
C SER A 433 9.17 -23.08 18.42
N ASP A 434 8.48 -24.10 17.91
CA ASP A 434 8.76 -24.70 16.60
C ASP A 434 8.74 -23.67 15.45
N ILE A 435 7.84 -22.69 15.52
CA ILE A 435 7.70 -21.65 14.49
C ILE A 435 8.91 -20.72 14.49
N ILE A 436 9.33 -20.25 15.67
CA ILE A 436 10.50 -19.36 15.79
C ILE A 436 11.78 -20.12 15.39
N ALA A 437 11.91 -21.39 15.81
CA ALA A 437 13.01 -22.24 15.42
C ALA A 437 13.12 -22.36 13.90
N GLN A 438 11.99 -22.58 13.21
CA GLN A 438 11.94 -22.64 11.75
C GLN A 438 12.37 -21.33 11.10
N ILE A 439 11.91 -20.19 11.61
CA ILE A 439 12.29 -18.86 11.11
C ILE A 439 13.80 -18.66 11.25
N VAL A 440 14.33 -18.79 12.47
CA VAL A 440 15.74 -18.56 12.81
C VAL A 440 16.66 -19.49 12.01
N ASN A 441 16.31 -20.77 11.87
CA ASN A 441 17.12 -21.75 11.15
C ASN A 441 17.02 -21.64 9.62
N SER A 442 15.99 -20.96 9.11
CA SER A 442 15.84 -20.72 7.66
C SER A 442 16.61 -19.48 7.18
N CYS A 443 16.96 -18.57 8.10
CA CYS A 443 17.66 -17.33 7.83
C CYS A 443 19.19 -17.52 7.86
N ASN A 444 19.93 -16.56 7.28
CA ASN A 444 21.40 -16.52 7.32
C ASN A 444 21.95 -16.45 8.76
N GLY A 445 21.25 -15.74 9.63
CA GLY A 445 21.65 -15.57 11.02
C GLY A 445 20.82 -14.52 11.73
N VAL A 446 21.20 -14.25 12.98
CA VAL A 446 20.62 -13.20 13.82
C VAL A 446 21.76 -12.27 14.24
N VAL A 447 21.53 -10.96 14.12
CA VAL A 447 22.45 -9.92 14.60
C VAL A 447 21.70 -9.05 15.59
N HIS A 448 22.33 -8.77 16.72
CA HIS A 448 21.80 -7.87 17.74
C HIS A 448 22.36 -6.47 17.54
N VAL A 449 21.47 -5.49 17.55
CA VAL A 449 21.81 -4.08 17.40
C VAL A 449 21.16 -3.25 18.50
N ASP A 450 21.77 -2.14 18.83
CA ASP A 450 21.24 -1.10 19.72
C ASP A 450 21.10 0.21 18.94
N ASN A 451 20.01 0.33 18.21
CA ASN A 451 19.76 1.44 17.31
C ASN A 451 18.70 2.38 17.92
N PRO A 452 19.02 3.14 18.99
CA PRO A 452 18.03 4.00 19.63
C PRO A 452 17.60 5.13 18.68
N SER A 453 16.32 5.49 18.69
CA SER A 453 15.75 6.61 17.90
C SER A 453 16.38 7.95 18.27
N VAL A 454 16.64 8.82 17.30
CA VAL A 454 17.01 10.23 17.57
C VAL A 454 15.83 11.18 17.42
N ASP A 455 14.71 10.67 16.88
CA ASP A 455 13.41 11.34 16.92
C ASP A 455 12.71 10.94 18.22
N LEU A 456 12.95 11.74 19.26
CA LEU A 456 12.38 11.57 20.59
C LEU A 456 11.27 12.61 20.81
N PHE A 457 10.29 12.28 21.64
CA PHE A 457 9.43 13.31 22.19
C PHE A 457 10.18 14.02 23.31
N LYS A 458 10.14 15.35 23.26
CA LYS A 458 10.45 16.15 24.43
C LYS A 458 9.33 15.97 25.42
N ASP A 459 9.65 15.47 26.61
CA ASP A 459 8.64 15.28 27.65
C ASP A 459 8.17 16.65 28.17
N ASP A 460 6.90 16.77 28.58
CA ASP A 460 6.30 18.07 28.96
C ASP A 460 7.06 18.77 30.10
N ASP A 461 7.73 17.99 30.95
CA ASP A 461 8.50 18.45 32.12
C ASP A 461 10.02 18.50 31.87
N GLU A 462 10.48 18.14 30.67
CA GLU A 462 11.90 18.09 30.30
C GLU A 462 12.39 19.45 29.76
N ASP A 463 13.60 19.88 30.13
CA ASP A 463 14.19 21.11 29.58
C ASP A 463 14.89 20.87 28.23
N ASP A 464 15.23 21.95 27.51
CA ASP A 464 15.87 21.82 26.19
C ASP A 464 17.24 21.12 26.25
N ASP A 465 17.97 21.30 27.35
CA ASP A 465 19.31 20.74 27.52
C ASP A 465 19.26 19.23 27.79
N GLU A 466 18.31 18.75 28.60
CA GLU A 466 18.09 17.33 28.87
C GLU A 466 17.58 16.59 27.62
N TYR A 467 16.67 17.21 26.86
CA TYR A 467 16.19 16.69 25.59
C TYR A 467 17.32 16.53 24.55
N GLU A 468 18.14 17.56 24.36
CA GLU A 468 19.30 17.50 23.45
C GLU A 468 20.35 16.50 23.94
N GLN A 469 20.57 16.38 25.26
CA GLN A 469 21.46 15.36 25.83
C GLN A 469 20.99 13.94 25.49
N ARG A 470 19.69 13.64 25.55
CA ARG A 470 19.18 12.31 25.14
C ARG A 470 19.41 12.03 23.66
N ILE A 471 19.18 13.02 22.80
CA ILE A 471 19.45 12.90 21.37
C ILE A 471 20.95 12.61 21.15
N ASP A 472 21.83 13.34 21.83
CA ASP A 472 23.28 13.16 21.72
C ASP A 472 23.76 11.82 22.29
N ILE A 473 23.17 11.34 23.38
CA ILE A 473 23.41 9.98 23.90
C ILE A 473 23.05 8.95 22.82
N ASN A 474 21.89 9.09 22.17
CA ASN A 474 21.46 8.16 21.12
C ASN A 474 22.35 8.23 19.88
N ARG A 475 22.76 9.44 19.44
CA ARG A 475 23.75 9.62 18.36
C ARG A 475 25.08 8.94 18.71
N ASN A 476 25.56 9.11 19.94
CA ASN A 476 26.82 8.51 20.40
C ASN A 476 26.71 6.98 20.51
N ALA A 477 25.55 6.44 20.91
CA ALA A 477 25.29 5.01 20.91
C ALA A 477 25.36 4.42 19.50
N ARG A 478 24.70 5.07 18.51
CA ARG A 478 24.76 4.67 17.09
C ARG A 478 26.20 4.65 16.55
N LYS A 479 27.01 5.67 16.83
CA LYS A 479 28.42 5.76 16.37
C LYS A 479 29.28 4.60 16.86
N LYS A 480 29.03 4.09 18.07
CA LYS A 480 29.80 2.97 18.65
C LYS A 480 29.53 1.61 18.00
N GLN A 481 28.59 1.52 17.05
CA GLN A 481 28.26 0.28 16.34
C GLN A 481 28.94 0.14 14.99
N LEU A 482 29.41 1.26 14.44
CA LEU A 482 30.03 1.32 13.12
C LEU A 482 31.57 1.16 13.19
N GLY A 483 32.12 0.88 14.37
CA GLY A 483 33.56 0.81 14.62
C GLY A 483 34.00 -0.46 15.33
#